data_AF-A0A956RGY9-F1
#
_entry.id   AF-A0A956RGY9-F1
#
_cell.length_a   1.000
_cell.length_b   1.000
_cell.length_c   1.000
_cell.angle_alpha   90.00
_cell.angle_beta   90.00
_cell.angle_gamma   90.00
#
_symmetry.space_group_name_H-M   'P 1'
#
loop_
_entity.id
_entity.type
_entity.pdbx_description
1 polymer ?
#
loop_
_entity_poly.entity_id
_entity_poly.type
_entity_poly.pdbx_seq_one_letter_code
_entity_poly.pdbx_strand_id
1 'polypeptide(L)'
;GTATFDGLALAWAITEFLHDRVGCRTMFATHYHELCALSERLPGLRNVHVSVHEQRGSIIFLHRLEDGAAGRSYGIQVGRLAGLPAPVLRRAQRILSRLEASERAGTTPQLDLFALRSDDARIPDLSEGLSSAGDAFAGSSGESPEESSGAAGETAGGEEARAVLDALLAADPDELSPRAAHELVRALHQRLHTARA
;
A
#
# COMPACT_ATOMS: atom_id res chain seq x y z
N GLY A 1 3.18 5.49 -19.89
CA GLY A 1 3.29 6.88 -19.41
C GLY A 1 4.22 7.62 -20.33
N THR A 2 3.78 8.77 -20.85
CA THR A 2 4.63 9.78 -21.49
C THR A 2 5.39 10.57 -20.43
N ALA A 3 6.27 11.49 -20.85
CA ALA A 3 7.12 12.28 -19.96
C ALA A 3 6.34 12.88 -18.77
N THR A 4 6.96 12.91 -17.59
CA THR A 4 6.27 13.20 -16.33
C THR A 4 5.60 14.57 -16.30
N PHE A 5 6.17 15.56 -17.00
CA PHE A 5 5.57 16.89 -17.14
C PHE A 5 4.36 16.93 -18.07
N ASP A 6 4.37 16.14 -19.13
CA ASP A 6 3.21 16.02 -20.03
C ASP A 6 2.02 15.41 -19.27
N GLY A 7 2.30 14.39 -18.43
CA GLY A 7 1.31 13.79 -17.56
C GLY A 7 0.70 14.77 -16.56
N LEU A 8 1.56 15.57 -15.91
CA LEU A 8 1.14 16.63 -15.00
C LEU A 8 0.28 17.69 -15.71
N ALA A 9 0.75 18.20 -16.84
CA ALA A 9 0.05 19.22 -17.62
C ALA A 9 -1.33 18.74 -18.11
N LEU A 10 -1.40 17.49 -18.57
CA LEU A 10 -2.65 16.89 -19.01
C LEU A 10 -3.61 16.69 -17.84
N ALA A 11 -3.15 16.17 -16.70
CA ALA A 11 -3.97 15.98 -15.51
C ALA A 11 -4.53 17.31 -14.99
N TRP A 12 -3.71 18.37 -15.03
CA TRP A 12 -4.13 19.73 -14.70
C TRP A 12 -5.25 20.23 -15.62
N ALA A 13 -5.02 20.21 -16.94
CA ALA A 13 -5.99 20.68 -17.92
C ALA A 13 -7.32 19.90 -17.86
N ILE A 14 -7.26 18.58 -17.64
CA ILE A 14 -8.44 17.74 -17.43
C ILE A 14 -9.20 18.18 -16.19
N THR A 15 -8.50 18.45 -15.08
CA THR A 15 -9.14 18.88 -13.83
C THR A 15 -9.87 20.20 -14.01
N GLU A 16 -9.24 21.18 -14.66
CA GLU A 16 -9.87 22.46 -15.00
C GLU A 16 -11.08 22.27 -15.92
N PHE A 17 -10.98 21.42 -16.95
CA PHE A 17 -12.09 21.16 -17.86
C PHE A 17 -13.29 20.49 -17.17
N LEU A 18 -13.03 19.50 -16.31
CA LEU A 18 -14.08 18.84 -15.54
C LEU A 18 -14.78 19.83 -14.60
N HIS A 19 -14.01 20.70 -13.96
CA HIS A 19 -14.52 21.73 -13.07
C HIS A 19 -15.34 22.81 -13.81
N ASP A 20 -14.77 23.45 -14.82
CA ASP A 20 -15.34 24.65 -15.47
C ASP A 20 -16.41 24.33 -16.52
N ARG A 21 -16.32 23.17 -17.19
CA ARG A 21 -17.16 22.85 -18.36
C ARG A 21 -18.16 21.76 -18.07
N VAL A 22 -17.74 20.69 -17.39
CA VAL A 22 -18.60 19.52 -17.17
C VAL A 22 -19.43 19.68 -15.90
N GLY A 23 -18.84 20.17 -14.81
CA GLY A 23 -19.54 20.41 -13.54
C GLY A 23 -20.03 19.13 -12.85
N CYS A 24 -19.44 17.97 -13.16
CA CYS A 24 -19.83 16.70 -12.56
C CYS A 24 -19.13 16.45 -11.22
N ARG A 25 -19.74 15.59 -10.38
CA ARG A 25 -19.07 15.08 -9.17
C ARG A 25 -17.91 14.20 -9.60
N THR A 26 -16.70 14.58 -9.19
CA THR A 26 -15.46 13.90 -9.58
C THR A 26 -14.67 13.53 -8.33
N MET A 27 -14.16 12.29 -8.29
CA MET A 27 -13.08 11.91 -7.41
C MET A 27 -11.83 11.71 -8.26
N PHE A 28 -10.76 12.44 -7.94
CA PHE A 28 -9.52 12.42 -8.68
C PHE A 28 -8.39 11.94 -7.77
N ALA A 29 -8.00 10.68 -7.90
CA ALA A 29 -6.84 10.13 -7.19
C ALA A 29 -5.57 10.44 -7.98
N THR A 30 -4.60 11.09 -7.35
CA THR A 30 -3.35 11.51 -8.00
C THR A 30 -2.14 11.29 -7.10
N HIS A 31 -0.97 11.15 -7.72
CA HIS A 31 0.33 11.16 -7.05
C HIS A 31 1.09 12.49 -7.30
N TYR A 32 0.49 13.43 -8.03
CA TYR A 32 1.03 14.77 -8.26
C TYR A 32 0.62 15.70 -7.12
N HIS A 33 1.59 16.14 -6.32
CA HIS A 33 1.34 17.09 -5.24
C HIS A 33 1.04 18.50 -5.78
N GLU A 34 1.57 18.83 -6.95
CA GLU A 34 1.37 20.11 -7.63
C GLU A 34 -0.11 20.36 -7.94
N LEU A 35 -0.89 19.30 -8.18
CA LEU A 35 -2.34 19.40 -8.40
C LEU A 35 -3.09 19.83 -7.14
N CYS A 36 -2.56 19.59 -5.93
CA CYS A 36 -3.22 19.99 -4.70
C CYS A 36 -3.35 21.52 -4.60
N ALA A 37 -2.46 22.29 -5.22
CA ALA A 37 -2.55 23.75 -5.27
C ALA A 37 -3.79 24.26 -6.03
N LEU A 38 -4.42 23.42 -6.86
CA LEU A 38 -5.64 23.79 -7.59
C LEU A 38 -6.82 24.08 -6.65
N SER A 39 -6.84 23.54 -5.42
CA SER A 39 -7.91 23.81 -4.46
C SER A 39 -8.01 25.28 -4.06
N GLU A 40 -6.91 26.03 -4.20
CA GLU A 40 -6.87 27.46 -3.92
C GLU A 40 -7.48 28.29 -5.06
N ARG A 41 -7.52 27.73 -6.28
CA ARG A 41 -7.94 28.43 -7.50
C ARG A 41 -9.32 28.02 -8.00
N LEU A 42 -9.72 26.76 -7.76
CA LEU A 42 -10.95 26.18 -8.29
C LEU A 42 -12.02 26.07 -7.18
N PRO A 43 -13.04 26.93 -7.18
CA PRO A 43 -14.08 26.93 -6.15
C PRO A 43 -14.84 25.60 -6.08
N GLY A 44 -14.84 24.96 -4.92
CA GLY A 44 -15.53 23.68 -4.73
C GLY A 44 -14.64 22.45 -4.94
N LEU A 45 -13.40 22.64 -5.41
CA LEU A 45 -12.37 21.60 -5.31
C LEU A 45 -11.92 21.50 -3.84
N ARG A 46 -11.88 20.27 -3.31
CA ARG A 46 -11.38 19.99 -1.97
C ARG A 46 -10.34 18.88 -2.03
N ASN A 47 -9.20 19.13 -1.38
CA ASN A 47 -8.20 18.10 -1.19
C ASN A 47 -8.61 17.19 -0.03
N VAL A 48 -8.47 15.89 -0.26
CA VAL A 48 -8.58 14.85 0.75
C VAL A 48 -7.41 13.88 0.56
N HIS A 49 -6.94 13.29 1.64
CA HIS A 49 -5.86 12.32 1.59
C HIS A 49 -6.14 11.14 2.52
N VAL A 50 -5.46 10.02 2.29
CA VAL A 50 -5.55 8.85 3.18
C VAL A 50 -4.61 9.06 4.37
N SER A 51 -5.15 8.94 5.56
CA SER A 51 -4.43 9.10 6.82
C SER A 51 -3.43 7.98 7.06
N VAL A 52 -2.25 8.36 7.53
CA VAL A 52 -1.13 7.47 7.80
C VAL A 52 -0.59 7.74 9.20
N HIS A 53 -0.48 6.69 10.01
CA HIS A 53 0.14 6.77 11.32
C HIS A 53 1.58 6.22 11.26
N GLU A 54 2.52 6.96 11.83
CA GLU A 54 3.91 6.50 11.96
C GLU A 54 4.18 5.95 13.35
N GLN A 55 4.64 4.70 13.42
CA GLN A 55 5.00 4.07 14.68
C GLN A 55 6.31 3.30 14.52
N ARG A 56 7.32 3.65 15.35
CA ARG A 56 8.60 2.91 15.48
C ARG A 56 9.32 2.64 14.14
N GLY A 57 9.24 3.57 13.17
CA GLY A 57 9.88 3.43 11.86
C GLY A 57 9.08 2.60 10.83
N SER A 58 7.84 2.25 11.16
CA SER A 58 6.84 1.67 10.25
C SER A 58 5.68 2.63 10.05
N ILE A 59 5.00 2.52 8.91
CA ILE A 59 3.76 3.26 8.63
C ILE A 59 2.57 2.30 8.72
N ILE A 60 1.47 2.78 9.26
CA ILE A 60 0.19 2.08 9.30
C ILE A 60 -0.81 2.93 8.53
N PHE A 61 -1.40 2.36 7.47
CA PHE A 61 -2.46 3.00 6.72
C PHE A 61 -3.77 2.88 7.51
N LEU A 62 -4.32 4.02 7.91
CA LEU A 62 -5.56 4.02 8.71
C LEU A 62 -6.82 3.85 7.85
N HIS A 63 -6.66 3.79 6.51
CA HIS A 63 -7.75 3.73 5.52
C HIS A 63 -8.86 4.75 5.76
N ARG A 64 -8.51 5.88 6.38
CA ARG A 64 -9.42 6.98 6.69
C ARG A 64 -9.08 8.15 5.79
N LEU A 65 -10.09 8.77 5.20
CA LEU A 65 -9.92 10.02 4.48
C LEU A 65 -9.91 11.19 5.46
N GLU A 66 -8.91 12.05 5.35
CA GLU A 66 -8.77 13.29 6.09
C GLU A 66 -8.73 14.48 5.13
N ASP A 67 -9.24 15.62 5.58
CA ASP A 67 -9.27 16.85 4.80
C ASP A 67 -7.86 17.41 4.62
N GLY A 68 -7.63 18.07 3.48
CA GLY A 68 -6.38 18.70 3.14
C GLY A 68 -5.49 17.84 2.23
N ALA A 69 -4.40 18.45 1.78
CA ALA A 69 -3.38 17.78 0.98
C ALA A 69 -2.50 16.88 1.85
N ALA A 70 -1.96 15.81 1.28
CA ALA A 70 -1.00 14.96 1.97
C ALA A 70 0.30 15.74 2.25
N GLY A 71 0.81 15.68 3.48
CA GLY A 71 2.02 16.41 3.88
C GLY A 71 3.34 15.82 3.39
N ARG A 72 3.37 14.54 2.98
CA ARG A 72 4.59 13.84 2.53
C ARG A 72 4.29 12.60 1.69
N SER A 73 5.22 12.26 0.80
CA SER A 73 5.24 10.98 0.09
C SER A 73 5.81 9.86 0.95
N TYR A 74 5.17 8.70 0.94
CA TYR A 74 5.59 7.52 1.73
C TYR A 74 6.23 6.40 0.89
N GLY A 75 6.74 6.72 -0.30
CA GLY A 75 7.18 5.71 -1.27
C GLY A 75 8.26 4.75 -0.76
N ILE A 76 9.25 5.23 0.00
CA ILE A 76 10.31 4.39 0.58
C ILE A 76 9.74 3.47 1.67
N GLN A 77 8.82 3.99 2.47
CA GLN A 77 8.15 3.25 3.54
C GLN A 77 7.23 2.17 2.98
N VAL A 78 6.49 2.46 1.89
CA VAL A 78 5.73 1.45 1.14
C VAL A 78 6.67 0.39 0.58
N GLY A 79 7.82 0.79 0.04
CA GLY A 79 8.85 -0.15 -0.40
C GLY A 79 9.35 -1.08 0.72
N ARG A 80 9.47 -0.56 1.95
CA ARG A 80 9.83 -1.37 3.12
C ARG A 80 8.74 -2.38 3.47
N LEU A 81 7.47 -1.97 3.44
CA LEU A 81 6.33 -2.88 3.65
C LEU A 81 6.24 -3.95 2.54
N ALA A 82 6.59 -3.59 1.30
CA ALA A 82 6.65 -4.52 0.17
C ALA A 82 7.89 -5.47 0.21
N GLY A 83 8.69 -5.45 1.28
CA GLY A 83 9.83 -6.35 1.43
C GLY A 83 11.05 -6.00 0.56
N LEU A 84 11.18 -4.75 0.09
CA LEU A 84 12.36 -4.38 -0.70
C LEU A 84 13.66 -4.56 0.12
N PRO A 85 14.74 -5.07 -0.49
CA PRO A 85 16.00 -5.31 0.21
C PRO A 85 16.55 -4.05 0.90
N ALA A 86 17.07 -4.21 2.11
CA ALA A 86 17.61 -3.10 2.89
C ALA A 86 18.66 -2.23 2.14
N PRO A 87 19.56 -2.78 1.29
CA PRO A 87 20.47 -1.95 0.50
C PRO A 87 19.75 -1.04 -0.51
N VAL A 88 18.62 -1.50 -1.09
CA VAL A 88 17.78 -0.71 -2.00
C VAL A 88 17.15 0.46 -1.26
N LEU A 89 16.54 0.18 -0.10
CA LEU A 89 15.92 1.21 0.74
C LEU A 89 16.93 2.26 1.21
N ARG A 90 18.13 1.84 1.62
CA ARG A 90 19.23 2.75 2.00
C ARG A 90 19.66 3.62 0.82
N ARG A 91 19.78 3.05 -0.39
CA ARG A 91 20.12 3.83 -1.59
C ARG A 91 19.03 4.83 -1.93
N ALA A 92 17.77 4.41 -1.91
CA ALA A 92 16.63 5.27 -2.16
C ALA A 92 16.59 6.44 -1.18
N GLN A 93 16.84 6.20 0.11
CA GLN A 93 16.90 7.27 1.12
C GLN A 93 18.01 8.29 0.83
N ARG A 94 19.22 7.83 0.44
CA ARG A 94 20.31 8.74 0.06
C ARG A 94 19.97 9.57 -1.17
N ILE A 95 19.31 8.98 -2.17
CA ILE A 95 18.88 9.69 -3.38
C ILE A 95 17.84 10.75 -3.00
N LEU A 96 16.83 10.37 -2.22
CA LEU A 96 15.79 11.29 -1.75
C LEU A 96 16.39 12.49 -1.01
N SER A 97 17.29 12.26 -0.06
CA SER A 97 17.95 13.34 0.68
C SER A 97 18.75 14.28 -0.20
N ARG A 98 19.31 13.81 -1.33
CA ARG A 98 19.98 14.68 -2.30
C ARG A 98 18.98 15.51 -3.09
N LEU A 99 17.91 14.89 -3.57
CA LEU A 99 16.87 15.58 -4.34
C LEU A 99 16.19 16.68 -3.50
N GLU A 100 15.86 16.40 -2.23
CA GLU A 100 15.31 17.39 -1.29
C GLU A 100 16.30 18.51 -0.95
N ALA A 101 17.60 18.24 -1.01
CA ALA A 101 18.63 19.25 -0.81
C ALA A 101 18.79 20.13 -2.07
N SER A 102 18.75 19.54 -3.26
CA SER A 102 18.75 20.25 -4.54
C SER A 102 17.51 21.14 -4.70
N GLU A 103 16.34 20.66 -4.26
CA GLU A 103 15.08 21.43 -4.24
C GLU A 103 15.19 22.66 -3.33
N ARG A 104 15.71 22.49 -2.12
CA ARG A 104 15.97 23.60 -1.19
C ARG A 104 16.99 24.61 -1.73
N ALA A 105 17.90 24.18 -2.60
CA ALA A 105 18.85 25.05 -3.30
C ALA A 105 18.26 25.73 -4.55
N GLY A 106 16.96 25.55 -4.84
CA GLY A 106 16.27 26.20 -5.96
C GLY A 106 16.47 25.54 -7.32
N THR A 107 16.97 24.30 -7.35
CA THR A 107 17.11 23.51 -8.59
C THR A 107 15.91 22.58 -8.75
N THR A 108 15.31 22.49 -9.94
CA THR A 108 14.09 21.70 -10.17
C THR A 108 14.34 20.19 -9.92
N PRO A 109 13.61 19.56 -8.98
CA PRO A 109 13.99 18.26 -8.41
C PRO A 109 13.89 17.10 -9.42
N GLN A 110 12.96 17.17 -10.35
CA GLN A 110 12.73 16.07 -11.30
C GLN A 110 13.73 16.04 -12.46
N LEU A 111 14.31 17.20 -12.81
CA LEU A 111 15.37 17.29 -13.82
C LEU A 111 16.67 16.65 -13.30
N ASP A 112 16.91 16.76 -11.99
CA ASP A 112 18.10 16.23 -11.32
C ASP A 112 18.05 14.69 -11.19
N LEU A 113 16.86 14.06 -11.14
CA LEU A 113 16.73 12.60 -11.04
C LEU A 113 17.46 11.84 -12.17
N PHE A 114 17.41 12.38 -13.40
CA PHE A 114 18.14 11.82 -14.55
C PHE A 114 19.56 12.37 -14.69
N ALA A 115 19.90 13.46 -13.99
CA ALA A 115 21.25 14.04 -13.95
C ALA A 115 22.14 13.38 -12.89
N LEU A 116 21.57 12.81 -11.83
CA LEU A 116 22.25 11.97 -10.82
C LEU A 116 22.86 10.66 -11.39
N ARG A 117 22.85 10.48 -12.71
CA ARG A 117 23.33 9.28 -13.41
C ARG A 117 24.83 9.10 -13.42
N SER A 118 25.64 10.06 -12.95
CA SER A 118 27.09 9.96 -13.16
C SER A 118 27.85 9.20 -12.06
N ASP A 119 27.93 9.59 -10.78
CA ASP A 119 29.00 9.00 -9.94
C ASP A 119 28.68 8.79 -8.45
N ASP A 120 27.76 7.89 -8.08
CA ASP A 120 27.79 7.42 -6.69
C ASP A 120 27.20 6.03 -6.48
N ALA A 121 28.10 5.07 -6.24
CA ALA A 121 27.89 3.73 -5.71
C ALA A 121 26.58 3.05 -6.16
N ARG A 122 26.68 2.28 -7.26
CA ARG A 122 25.72 1.22 -7.58
C ARG A 122 25.46 0.39 -6.32
N ILE A 123 24.22 -0.06 -6.14
CA ILE A 123 23.90 -0.98 -5.06
C ILE A 123 24.85 -2.19 -5.22
N PRO A 124 25.64 -2.57 -4.21
CA PRO A 124 26.49 -3.75 -4.30
C PRO A 124 25.65 -4.96 -4.68
N ASP A 125 26.24 -5.88 -5.45
CA ASP A 125 25.53 -7.04 -6.00
C ASP A 125 24.69 -7.74 -4.92
N LEU A 126 23.38 -7.76 -5.15
CA LEU A 126 22.38 -8.27 -4.21
C LEU A 126 22.24 -9.79 -4.31
N SER A 127 22.98 -10.44 -5.22
CA SER A 127 22.99 -11.89 -5.41
C SER A 127 23.31 -12.67 -4.13
N GLU A 128 24.13 -12.11 -3.23
CA GLU A 128 24.50 -12.76 -1.97
C GLU A 128 23.47 -12.60 -0.84
N GLY A 129 22.58 -11.59 -0.91
CA GLY A 129 21.66 -11.23 0.19
C GLY A 129 20.20 -11.60 -0.04
N LEU A 130 19.82 -11.98 -1.26
CA LEU A 130 18.46 -12.44 -1.58
C LEU A 130 18.18 -13.85 -1.04
N SER A 131 19.23 -14.63 -0.77
CA SER A 131 19.14 -15.99 -0.23
C SER A 131 18.52 -16.05 1.16
N SER A 132 18.63 -14.99 1.98
CA SER A 132 18.05 -14.97 3.34
C SER A 132 16.72 -14.22 3.46
N ALA A 133 16.23 -13.60 2.37
CA ALA A 133 14.94 -12.91 2.36
C ALA A 133 13.79 -13.83 1.92
N GLY A 134 14.11 -14.95 1.23
CA GLY A 134 13.16 -16.01 0.90
C GLY A 134 12.80 -16.92 2.09
N ASP A 135 13.65 -16.96 3.12
CA ASP A 135 13.50 -17.89 4.25
C ASP A 135 12.67 -17.32 5.41
N ALA A 136 12.35 -16.01 5.40
CA ALA A 136 11.45 -15.42 6.40
C ALA A 136 9.97 -15.82 6.19
N PHE A 137 9.67 -16.57 5.13
CA PHE A 137 8.35 -17.15 4.84
C PHE A 137 8.33 -18.70 4.96
N ALA A 138 9.44 -19.35 5.31
CA ALA A 138 9.49 -20.80 5.50
C ALA A 138 9.27 -21.15 6.98
N GLY A 139 8.00 -21.28 7.36
CA GLY A 139 7.59 -21.77 8.67
C GLY A 139 8.20 -23.14 9.00
N SER A 140 8.88 -23.17 10.14
CA SER A 140 9.33 -24.34 10.90
C SER A 140 8.35 -25.52 10.85
N SER A 141 8.78 -26.60 10.21
CA SER A 141 8.21 -27.95 10.36
C SER A 141 8.49 -28.48 11.78
N GLY A 142 7.45 -28.64 12.58
CA GLY A 142 7.47 -29.35 13.87
C GLY A 142 6.54 -30.56 13.82
N GLU A 143 7.11 -31.74 14.10
CA GLU A 143 6.45 -33.05 14.11
C GLU A 143 5.39 -33.19 15.22
N SER A 144 4.36 -34.01 14.94
CA SER A 144 3.45 -34.67 15.91
C SER A 144 4.16 -35.93 16.50
N PRO A 145 3.71 -36.65 17.58
CA PRO A 145 2.34 -36.89 18.08
C PRO A 145 2.20 -36.80 19.64
N GLU A 146 1.01 -36.84 20.28
CA GLU A 146 0.21 -38.03 20.63
C GLU A 146 -1.17 -37.64 21.22
N GLU A 147 -2.06 -38.64 21.24
CA GLU A 147 -3.51 -38.67 21.49
C GLU A 147 -3.97 -38.34 22.93
N SER A 148 -5.22 -37.87 23.11
CA SER A 148 -6.27 -38.67 23.77
C SER A 148 -7.68 -38.04 23.76
N SER A 149 -8.63 -38.88 23.35
CA SER A 149 -10.04 -39.06 23.75
C SER A 149 -10.89 -37.91 24.34
N GLY A 150 -12.10 -37.77 23.78
CA GLY A 150 -13.25 -37.27 24.52
C GLY A 150 -14.47 -36.98 23.66
N ALA A 151 -15.32 -37.99 23.42
CA ALA A 151 -16.57 -37.88 22.67
C ALA A 151 -17.68 -37.12 23.44
N ALA A 152 -18.44 -36.27 22.75
CA ALA A 152 -19.88 -36.05 23.01
C ALA A 152 -20.55 -35.12 21.96
N GLY A 153 -21.34 -35.73 21.06
CA GLY A 153 -22.60 -35.18 20.52
C GLY A 153 -22.56 -33.86 19.75
N GLU A 154 -22.15 -33.90 18.48
CA GLU A 154 -22.23 -32.77 17.56
C GLU A 154 -23.61 -32.66 16.92
N THR A 155 -24.26 -31.52 17.14
CA THR A 155 -25.35 -31.06 16.29
C THR A 155 -24.74 -30.54 14.98
N ALA A 156 -25.35 -30.86 13.83
CA ALA A 156 -24.84 -30.51 12.50
C ALA A 156 -24.50 -29.01 12.31
N GLY A 157 -25.14 -28.10 13.08
CA GLY A 157 -24.82 -26.67 13.08
C GLY A 157 -23.50 -26.30 13.80
N GLY A 158 -23.02 -27.14 14.73
CA GLY A 158 -21.77 -26.94 15.45
C GLY A 158 -20.53 -27.31 14.63
N GLU A 159 -20.63 -28.36 13.82
CA GLU A 159 -19.55 -28.83 12.94
C GLU A 159 -19.26 -27.79 11.84
N GLU A 160 -20.32 -27.23 11.22
CA GLU A 160 -20.19 -26.19 10.19
C GLU A 160 -19.63 -24.88 10.77
N ALA A 161 -20.02 -24.51 11.99
CA ALA A 161 -19.47 -23.34 12.67
C ALA A 161 -17.97 -23.49 12.98
N ARG A 162 -17.54 -24.71 13.32
CA ARG A 162 -16.12 -25.02 13.57
C ARG A 162 -15.31 -24.99 12.29
N ALA A 163 -15.84 -25.53 11.19
CA ALA A 163 -15.23 -25.46 9.87
C ALA A 163 -15.09 -24.01 9.34
N VAL A 164 -16.03 -23.12 9.68
CA VAL A 164 -15.92 -21.69 9.36
C VAL A 164 -14.83 -21.02 10.21
N LEU A 165 -14.73 -21.36 11.49
CA LEU A 165 -13.69 -20.82 12.37
C LEU A 165 -12.29 -21.26 11.93
N ASP A 166 -12.12 -22.53 11.57
CA ASP A 166 -10.85 -23.06 11.06
C ASP A 166 -10.45 -22.37 9.75
N ALA A 167 -11.42 -22.11 8.86
CA ALA A 167 -11.19 -21.38 7.62
C ALA A 167 -10.81 -19.89 7.85
N LEU A 168 -11.32 -19.25 8.90
CA LEU A 168 -10.91 -17.89 9.29
C LEU A 168 -9.50 -17.87 9.89
N LEU A 169 -9.15 -18.87 10.69
CA LEU A 169 -7.83 -18.96 11.32
C LEU A 169 -6.73 -19.33 10.33
N ALA A 170 -7.06 -20.09 9.28
CA ALA A 170 -6.13 -20.46 8.22
C ALA A 170 -5.94 -19.36 7.15
N ALA A 171 -6.85 -18.38 7.08
CA ALA A 171 -6.75 -17.29 6.11
C ALA A 171 -5.81 -16.20 6.62
N ASP A 172 -4.78 -15.88 5.83
CA ASP A 172 -3.93 -14.72 6.06
C ASP A 172 -4.49 -13.48 5.31
N PRO A 173 -4.97 -12.45 6.01
CA PRO A 173 -5.47 -11.23 5.38
C PRO A 173 -4.43 -10.50 4.54
N ASP A 174 -3.15 -10.64 4.88
CA ASP A 174 -2.06 -9.89 4.24
C ASP A 174 -1.62 -10.51 2.90
N GLU A 175 -1.98 -11.77 2.65
CA GLU A 175 -1.73 -12.47 1.38
C GLU A 175 -2.91 -12.39 0.40
N LEU A 176 -4.10 -12.01 0.88
CA LEU A 176 -5.31 -11.99 0.08
C LEU A 176 -5.45 -10.67 -0.69
N SER A 177 -5.72 -10.78 -2.00
CA SER A 177 -6.19 -9.61 -2.76
C SER A 177 -7.52 -9.09 -2.17
N PRO A 178 -7.82 -7.79 -2.26
CA PRO A 178 -9.07 -7.22 -1.72
C PRO A 178 -10.34 -7.94 -2.22
N ARG A 179 -10.32 -8.43 -3.46
CA ARG A 179 -11.42 -9.20 -4.04
C ARG A 179 -11.52 -10.61 -3.43
N ALA A 180 -10.40 -11.30 -3.27
CA ALA A 180 -10.35 -12.63 -2.67
C ALA A 180 -10.79 -12.60 -1.19
N ALA A 181 -10.36 -11.58 -0.43
CA ALA A 181 -10.81 -11.37 0.94
C ALA A 181 -12.34 -11.14 1.02
N HIS A 182 -12.89 -10.32 0.12
CA HIS A 182 -14.33 -10.08 0.05
C HIS A 182 -15.12 -11.36 -0.30
N GLU A 183 -14.63 -12.15 -1.26
CA GLU A 183 -15.25 -13.41 -1.67
C GLU A 183 -15.21 -14.45 -0.53
N LEU A 184 -14.09 -14.55 0.19
CA LEU A 184 -13.93 -15.41 1.37
C LEU A 184 -14.95 -15.05 2.46
N VAL A 185 -15.02 -13.77 2.86
CA VAL A 185 -15.95 -13.31 3.89
C VAL A 185 -17.40 -13.57 3.48
N ARG A 186 -17.76 -13.34 2.20
CA ARG A 186 -19.09 -13.62 1.68
C ARG A 186 -19.43 -15.11 1.75
N ALA A 187 -18.49 -15.99 1.38
CA ALA A 187 -18.67 -17.43 1.43
C ALA A 187 -18.88 -17.94 2.86
N LEU A 188 -18.05 -17.47 3.81
CA LEU A 188 -18.15 -17.85 5.23
C LEU A 188 -19.46 -17.36 5.86
N HIS A 189 -19.90 -16.14 5.53
CA HIS A 189 -21.18 -15.60 5.97
C HIS A 189 -22.36 -16.45 5.46
N GLN A 190 -22.32 -16.90 4.20
CA GLN A 190 -23.37 -17.75 3.63
C GLN A 190 -23.41 -19.15 4.30
N ARG A 191 -22.25 -19.71 4.65
CA ARG A 191 -22.14 -20.98 5.37
C ARG A 191 -22.70 -20.88 6.80
N LEU A 192 -22.39 -19.80 7.52
CA LEU A 192 -22.97 -19.57 8.86
C LEU A 192 -24.49 -19.35 8.84
N HIS A 193 -25.01 -18.69 7.80
CA HIS A 193 -26.45 -18.51 7.65
C HIS A 193 -27.19 -19.83 7.37
N THR A 194 -26.58 -20.72 6.58
CA THR A 194 -27.16 -22.03 6.27
C THR A 194 -27.05 -23.01 7.45
N ALA A 195 -25.98 -22.93 8.24
CA ALA A 195 -25.81 -23.73 9.46
C ALA A 195 -26.77 -23.38 10.60
N ARG A 196 -27.35 -22.16 10.58
CA ARG A 196 -28.25 -21.64 11.62
C ARG A 196 -29.74 -21.83 11.30
N ALA A 197 -30.08 -22.20 10.06
CA ALA A 197 -31.43 -22.44 9.57
C ALA A 197 -31.80 -23.93 9.71
#